data_AF-A0AAV8ZFP4-F1
#
_entry.id   AF-A0AAV8ZFP4-F1
#
_cell.length_a   1.000
_cell.length_b   1.000
_cell.length_c   1.000
_cell.angle_alpha   90.00
_cell.angle_beta   90.00
_cell.angle_gamma   90.00
#
_symmetry.space_group_name_H-M   'P 1'
#
loop_
_entity.id
_entity.type
_entity.pdbx_description
1 polymer ?
#
loop_
_entity_poly.entity_id
_entity_poly.type
_entity_poly.pdbx_seq_one_letter_code
_entity_poly.pdbx_strand_id
1 'polypeptide(L)'
;MSYTLHKLRIFTPSNCILEPILIDEDKVTDYIGLNLKETLLKGLTQVVRVKPIDPVLFLAEWLLLNNPYQPSFPEKVALSPL
;
A
#
# COMPACT_ATOMS: atom_id res chain seq x y z
N MET A 1 -19.69 -3.58 -21.24
CA MET A 1 -18.25 -3.87 -21.03
C MET A 1 -17.80 -3.81 -19.57
N SER A 2 -18.40 -2.99 -18.69
CA SER A 2 -17.89 -2.76 -17.32
C SER A 2 -18.01 -3.96 -16.35
N TYR A 3 -19.10 -4.75 -16.42
CA TYR A 3 -19.31 -5.89 -15.52
C TYR A 3 -18.27 -7.02 -15.65
N THR A 4 -17.69 -7.17 -16.84
CA THR A 4 -16.71 -8.24 -17.12
C THR A 4 -15.37 -7.97 -16.44
N LEU A 5 -14.94 -6.70 -16.38
CA LEU A 5 -13.67 -6.29 -15.77
C LEU A 5 -13.68 -6.44 -14.25
N HIS A 6 -14.79 -6.10 -13.59
CA HIS A 6 -14.91 -6.31 -12.13
C HIS A 6 -14.81 -7.79 -11.78
N LYS A 7 -15.43 -8.68 -12.56
CA LYS A 7 -15.32 -10.13 -12.35
C LYS A 7 -13.87 -10.60 -12.56
N LEU A 8 -13.20 -10.15 -13.61
CA LEU A 8 -11.81 -10.54 -13.90
C LEU A 8 -10.87 -10.20 -12.74
N ARG A 9 -10.95 -8.99 -12.17
CA ARG A 9 -10.12 -8.58 -11.03
C ARG A 9 -10.24 -9.48 -9.80
N ILE A 10 -11.42 -10.08 -9.57
CA ILE A 10 -11.66 -10.96 -8.42
C ILE A 10 -11.00 -12.33 -8.62
N PHE A 11 -10.95 -12.83 -9.86
CA PHE A 11 -10.50 -14.19 -10.17
C PHE A 11 -9.04 -14.28 -10.62
N THR A 12 -8.35 -13.15 -10.79
CA THR A 12 -6.97 -13.12 -11.25
C THR A 12 -5.98 -12.98 -10.09
N PRO A 13 -4.89 -13.77 -10.08
CA PRO A 13 -3.85 -13.65 -9.06
C PRO A 13 -3.20 -12.25 -9.11
N SER A 14 -2.76 -11.77 -7.93
CA SER A 14 -2.27 -10.40 -7.71
C SER A 14 -1.10 -9.97 -8.61
N ASN A 15 -0.41 -10.93 -9.23
CA ASN A 15 0.75 -10.70 -10.09
C ASN A 15 0.37 -10.50 -11.58
N CYS A 16 -0.92 -10.55 -11.91
CA CYS A 16 -1.39 -10.35 -13.27
C CYS A 16 -1.64 -8.85 -13.52
N ILE A 17 -0.75 -8.20 -14.29
CA ILE A 17 -1.00 -6.85 -14.80
C ILE A 17 -1.99 -7.01 -15.96
N LEU A 18 -3.29 -6.86 -15.68
CA LEU A 18 -4.36 -7.14 -16.62
C LEU A 18 -4.54 -6.06 -17.71
N GLU A 19 -4.15 -4.83 -17.40
CA GLU A 19 -4.19 -3.71 -18.33
C GLU A 19 -2.83 -3.00 -18.28
N PRO A 20 -2.26 -2.55 -19.43
CA PRO A 20 -1.22 -1.55 -19.36
C PRO A 20 -1.78 -0.38 -18.57
N ILE A 21 -1.03 0.10 -17.58
CA ILE A 21 -1.40 1.31 -16.83
C ILE A 21 -1.42 2.42 -17.88
N LEU A 22 -2.59 2.69 -18.49
CA LEU A 22 -2.84 3.94 -19.14
C LEU A 22 -2.75 4.95 -18.00
N ILE A 23 -1.62 5.62 -17.89
CA ILE A 23 -1.32 6.58 -16.83
C ILE A 23 -2.23 7.78 -17.05
N ASP A 24 -3.46 7.63 -16.61
CA ASP A 24 -4.42 8.69 -16.46
C ASP A 24 -4.01 9.40 -15.16
N GLU A 25 -3.33 10.54 -15.33
CA GLU A 25 -2.72 11.31 -14.24
C GLU A 25 -3.74 11.68 -13.17
N ASP A 26 -4.99 11.98 -13.58
CA ASP A 26 -6.09 12.28 -12.67
C ASP A 26 -6.43 11.05 -11.81
N LYS A 27 -6.52 9.86 -12.41
CA LYS A 27 -6.77 8.62 -11.67
C LYS A 27 -5.64 8.26 -10.72
N VAL A 28 -4.39 8.50 -11.10
CA VAL A 28 -3.23 8.28 -10.23
C VAL A 28 -3.27 9.24 -9.05
N THR A 29 -3.54 10.52 -9.32
CA THR A 29 -3.67 11.56 -8.30
C THR A 29 -4.78 11.24 -7.32
N ASP A 30 -5.95 10.83 -7.81
CA ASP A 30 -7.08 10.41 -6.99
C ASP A 30 -6.73 9.17 -6.16
N TYR A 31 -6.09 8.17 -6.74
CA TYR A 31 -5.68 6.98 -6.00
C TYR A 31 -4.72 7.32 -4.86
N ILE A 32 -3.71 8.14 -5.11
CA ILE A 32 -2.77 8.61 -4.09
C ILE A 32 -3.51 9.41 -3.02
N GLY A 33 -4.38 10.34 -3.44
CA GLY A 33 -5.15 11.21 -2.56
C GLY A 33 -6.10 10.45 -1.63
N LEU A 34 -6.78 9.44 -2.15
CA LEU A 34 -7.80 8.67 -1.44
C LEU A 34 -7.22 7.55 -0.57
N ASN A 35 -6.14 6.90 -1.03
CA ASN A 35 -5.67 5.66 -0.40
C ASN A 35 -4.33 5.79 0.33
N LEU A 36 -3.44 6.69 -0.11
CA LEU A 36 -2.06 6.73 0.38
C LEU A 36 -1.73 8.00 1.18
N LYS A 37 -2.40 9.11 0.90
CA LYS A 37 -2.05 10.44 1.40
C LYS A 37 -1.90 10.51 2.92
N GLU A 38 -2.87 9.98 3.66
CA GLU A 38 -2.85 10.06 5.13
C GLU A 38 -1.70 9.24 5.72
N THR A 39 -1.54 7.99 5.27
CA THR A 39 -0.50 7.08 5.75
C THR A 39 0.90 7.59 5.40
N LEU A 40 1.10 8.05 4.16
CA LEU A 40 2.38 8.61 3.72
C LEU A 40 2.73 9.90 4.46
N LEU A 41 1.77 10.80 4.68
CA LEU A 41 2.01 12.03 5.43
C LEU A 41 2.47 11.73 6.86
N LYS A 42 1.82 10.78 7.53
CA LYS A 42 2.21 10.32 8.87
C LYS A 42 3.62 9.71 8.86
N GLY A 43 3.90 8.79 7.93
CA GLY A 43 5.21 8.14 7.82
C GLY A 43 6.34 9.12 7.54
N LEU A 44 6.15 10.05 6.58
CA LEU A 44 7.14 11.09 6.27
C LEU A 44 7.37 12.03 7.47
N THR A 45 6.31 12.35 8.22
CA THR A 45 6.44 13.11 9.47
C THR A 45 7.29 12.35 10.49
N GLN A 46 7.16 11.02 10.57
CA GLN A 46 8.00 10.19 11.45
C GLN A 46 9.46 10.19 11.05
N VAL A 47 9.75 10.10 9.75
CA VAL A 47 11.12 10.19 9.23
C VAL A 47 11.79 11.49 9.66
N VAL A 48 11.10 12.62 9.49
CA VAL A 48 11.63 13.94 9.89
C VAL A 48 11.81 14.05 11.41
N ARG A 49 10.91 13.44 12.19
CA ARG A 49 10.96 13.43 13.65
C ARG A 49 12.12 12.60 14.20
N VAL A 50 12.33 11.41 13.67
CA VAL A 50 13.32 10.43 14.17
C VAL A 50 14.71 10.67 13.57
N LYS A 51 14.78 11.17 12.32
CA LYS A 51 16.02 11.35 11.55
C LYS A 51 16.90 10.08 11.54
N PRO A 52 16.35 8.94 11.10
CA PRO A 52 17.09 7.69 11.04
C PRO A 52 18.27 7.78 10.06
N ILE A 53 19.28 6.93 10.26
CA ILE A 53 20.45 6.80 9.36
C ILE A 53 19.99 6.41 7.95
N ASP A 54 19.03 5.48 7.85
CA ASP A 54 18.40 5.09 6.59
C ASP A 54 16.91 5.47 6.60
N PRO A 55 16.53 6.63 6.02
CA PRO A 55 15.16 7.11 6.02
C PRO A 55 14.23 6.28 5.12
N VAL A 56 14.76 5.60 4.09
CA VAL A 56 13.96 4.80 3.17
C VAL A 56 13.59 3.48 3.83
N LEU A 57 14.58 2.79 4.41
CA LEU A 57 14.35 1.54 5.14
C LEU A 57 13.39 1.76 6.32
N PHE A 58 13.64 2.79 7.13
CA PHE A 58 12.77 3.14 8.25
C PHE A 58 11.33 3.41 7.79
N LEU A 59 11.14 4.16 6.70
CA LEU A 59 9.80 4.44 6.19
C LEU A 59 9.11 3.17 5.70
N ALA A 60 9.84 2.27 5.02
CA ALA A 60 9.27 1.00 4.55
C ALA A 60 8.78 0.13 5.72
N GLU A 61 9.60 -0.03 6.76
CA GLU A 61 9.21 -0.75 7.99
C GLU A 61 8.03 -0.07 8.68
N TRP A 62 8.05 1.26 8.78
CA TRP A 62 6.96 2.02 9.37
C TRP A 62 5.64 1.81 8.62
N LEU A 63 5.67 1.82 7.27
CA LEU A 63 4.50 1.60 6.43
C LEU A 63 3.93 0.18 6.59
N LEU A 64 4.77 -0.84 6.71
CA LEU A 64 4.32 -2.21 6.97
C LEU A 64 3.59 -2.34 8.30
N LEU A 65 4.08 -1.67 9.35
CA LEU A 65 3.49 -1.69 10.68
C LEU A 65 2.22 -0.83 10.80
N ASN A 66 2.08 0.20 9.96
CA ASN A 66 0.99 1.19 10.04
C ASN A 66 0.09 1.18 8.80
N ASN A 67 0.00 0.05 8.10
CA ASN A 67 -0.86 -0.11 6.94
C ASN A 67 -2.34 -0.28 7.37
N PRO A 68 -3.24 0.68 7.09
CA PRO A 68 -4.65 0.59 7.49
C PRO A 68 -5.40 -0.53 6.74
N TYR A 69 -4.86 -1.03 5.64
CA TYR A 69 -5.46 -2.09 4.82
C TYR A 69 -4.99 -3.49 5.21
N GLN A 70 -4.07 -3.60 6.18
CA GLN A 70 -3.62 -4.87 6.70
C GLN A 70 -4.12 -5.05 8.14
N PRO A 71 -4.78 -6.17 8.48
CA PRO A 71 -5.16 -6.42 9.86
C PRO A 71 -3.90 -6.52 10.72
N SER A 72 -3.85 -5.74 11.81
CA SER A 72 -2.84 -5.91 12.84
C SER A 72 -3.02 -7.28 13.48
N PHE A 73 -2.12 -8.22 13.17
CA PHE A 73 -2.08 -9.47 13.92
C PHE A 73 -1.64 -9.15 15.36
N PRO A 74 -2.31 -9.71 16.38
CA PRO A 74 -1.69 -9.76 17.69
C PRO A 74 -0.34 -10.46 17.55
N GLU A 75 0.69 -9.89 18.16
CA GLU A 75 2.13 -10.18 18.05
C GLU A 75 2.53 -11.67 18.05
N LYS A 76 1.63 -12.57 18.49
CA LYS A 76 1.85 -14.01 18.60
C LYS A 76 1.61 -14.88 17.36
N VAL A 77 1.07 -14.35 16.25
CA VAL A 77 0.77 -15.19 15.06
C VAL A 77 1.60 -14.80 13.83
N ALA A 78 2.29 -13.66 13.85
CA ALA A 78 3.02 -13.16 12.69
C ALA A 78 4.36 -13.86 12.40
N LEU A 79 4.83 -14.77 13.26
CA LEU A 79 6.15 -15.41 13.15
C LEU A 79 6.13 -16.94 13.05
N SER A 80 4.97 -17.59 12.92
CA SER A 80 4.92 -19.03 12.65
C SER A 80 4.93 -19.28 11.14
N PRO A 81 5.97 -19.91 10.57
CA PRO A 81 5.93 -20.36 9.18
C PRO A 81 4.86 -21.46 9.04
N LEU A 82 4.02 -21.34 8.02
CA LEU A 82 3.19 -22.44 7.53
C LEU A 82 4.05 -23.47 6.80
#